data_AF-A0A523PIL7-F1
#
_entry.id   AF-A0A523PIL7-F1
#
_cell.length_a   1.000
_cell.length_b   1.000
_cell.length_c   1.000
_cell.angle_alpha   90.00
_cell.angle_beta   90.00
_cell.angle_gamma   90.00
#
_symmetry.space_group_name_H-M   'P 1'
#
loop_
_entity.id
_entity.type
_entity.pdbx_description
1 polymer ?
#
loop_
_entity_poly.entity_id
_entity_poly.type
_entity_poly.pdbx_seq_one_letter_code
_entity_poly.pdbx_strand_id
1 'polypeptide(L)'
;MPPQPHENHRPGKRQPETLIVTGVMPEDRSPGQVVRYFRALLDDGAELKPAGQARDDPEILLTSRYLPRHEVALFDATLLLTDYLFDDALGFMVGFVVLQEPSGKPARHIHPRIIYKDSSLVWRVASHFLHDHEEYWIGKGDVRWERRDDGEYLCSVEETTNLPYELQGALDTVSRSKPKRRDDDAIELVLREGPSGRIEPYADFVAPRRRAAARYRINGGRRVAYFKRRGDPSSLRFVRGYEPDFARGVLEESASTSRYFGGALRKFRILSTNRTIQYLFISSPTHVWVNPPQTLTTELSTYAVRTLDVLADEDIFIPAYEYHDVDDDPADSRSQIPAGFAGAQHSDDPARADASAWIEALPVIREFRARVLDRE
;
A
#
# COMPACT_ATOMS: atom_id res chain seq x y z
N MET A 1 -39.71 2.30 43.07
CA MET A 1 -39.21 2.77 41.75
C MET A 1 -39.19 1.57 40.82
N PRO A 2 -39.83 1.63 39.65
CA PRO A 2 -39.77 0.53 38.69
C PRO A 2 -38.35 0.43 38.12
N PRO A 3 -37.86 -0.78 37.82
CA PRO A 3 -36.55 -0.97 37.20
C PRO A 3 -36.56 -0.32 35.82
N GLN A 4 -35.54 0.48 35.54
CA GLN A 4 -35.36 1.07 34.23
C GLN A 4 -35.14 -0.02 33.18
N PRO A 5 -35.75 0.10 31.99
CA PRO A 5 -35.60 -0.89 30.94
C PRO A 5 -34.15 -0.90 30.47
N HIS A 6 -33.58 -2.11 30.42
CA HIS A 6 -32.32 -2.39 29.77
C HIS A 6 -32.30 -1.72 28.39
N GLU A 7 -31.34 -0.83 28.16
CA GLU A 7 -31.02 -0.36 26.82
C GLU A 7 -30.73 -1.56 25.93
N ASN A 8 -31.64 -1.80 25.00
CA ASN A 8 -31.50 -2.73 23.91
C ASN A 8 -30.15 -2.51 23.23
N HIS A 9 -29.18 -3.39 23.49
CA HIS A 9 -28.01 -3.57 22.65
C HIS A 9 -28.52 -3.81 21.22
N ARG A 10 -28.31 -2.81 20.36
CA ARG A 10 -28.49 -2.98 18.91
C ARG A 10 -27.67 -4.21 18.48
N PRO A 11 -28.20 -5.07 17.59
CA PRO A 11 -27.46 -6.24 17.12
C PRO A 11 -26.12 -5.78 16.55
N GLY A 12 -25.04 -6.19 17.22
CA GLY A 12 -23.69 -5.73 16.95
C GLY A 12 -23.29 -6.06 15.51
N LYS A 13 -22.77 -5.05 14.81
CA LYS A 13 -22.16 -5.21 13.48
C LYS A 13 -20.98 -6.18 13.62
N ARG A 14 -21.07 -7.35 12.97
CA ARG A 14 -20.02 -8.40 13.01
C ARG A 14 -18.67 -7.78 12.64
N GLN A 15 -17.68 -7.92 13.52
CA GLN A 15 -16.30 -7.54 13.24
C GLN A 15 -15.81 -8.34 12.02
N PRO A 16 -15.09 -7.73 11.07
CA PRO A 16 -14.49 -8.48 9.97
C PRO A 16 -13.59 -9.58 10.50
N GLU A 17 -13.56 -10.71 9.81
CA GLU A 17 -12.65 -11.80 10.16
C GLU A 17 -11.21 -11.31 10.08
N THR A 18 -10.39 -11.74 11.04
CA THR A 18 -8.97 -11.40 11.12
C THR A 18 -8.16 -12.67 11.12
N LEU A 19 -7.07 -12.70 10.36
CA LEU A 19 -6.17 -13.84 10.29
C LEU A 19 -4.72 -13.36 10.30
N ILE A 20 -3.91 -14.01 11.13
CA ILE A 20 -2.46 -13.87 11.10
C ILE A 20 -1.93 -14.96 10.20
N VAL A 21 -1.48 -14.59 9.00
CA VAL A 21 -0.77 -15.49 8.09
C VAL A 21 0.68 -15.06 7.97
N THR A 22 1.57 -16.00 7.70
CA THR A 22 2.90 -15.70 7.15
C THR A 22 2.77 -15.25 5.70
N GLY A 23 3.83 -14.66 5.16
CA GLY A 23 3.86 -14.13 3.81
C GLY A 23 3.62 -15.23 2.81
N VAL A 24 2.96 -14.87 1.71
CA VAL A 24 2.66 -15.81 0.64
C VAL A 24 3.80 -15.82 -0.38
N MET A 25 3.87 -16.89 -1.17
CA MET A 25 4.79 -17.02 -2.30
C MET A 25 3.97 -17.13 -3.59
N PRO A 26 4.57 -16.81 -4.75
CA PRO A 26 3.95 -17.15 -6.02
C PRO A 26 3.72 -18.66 -6.11
N GLU A 27 2.56 -19.06 -6.64
CA GLU A 27 2.23 -20.46 -6.86
C GLU A 27 3.23 -21.12 -7.82
N ASP A 28 3.55 -22.39 -7.58
CA ASP A 28 4.45 -23.19 -8.45
C ASP A 28 3.72 -23.67 -9.71
N ARG A 29 3.18 -22.73 -10.48
CA ARG A 29 2.53 -22.95 -11.77
C ARG A 29 3.39 -22.38 -12.87
N SER A 30 3.57 -23.15 -13.94
CA SER A 30 4.19 -22.62 -15.16
C SER A 30 3.33 -21.50 -15.75
N PRO A 31 3.92 -20.54 -16.47
CA PRO A 31 3.16 -19.48 -17.12
C PRO A 31 2.04 -20.00 -18.05
N GLY A 32 2.24 -21.15 -18.68
CA GLY A 32 1.21 -21.80 -19.50
C GLY A 32 0.03 -22.32 -18.68
N GLN A 33 0.26 -22.81 -17.45
CA GLN A 33 -0.83 -23.20 -16.54
C GLN A 33 -1.61 -21.98 -16.05
N VAL A 34 -0.92 -20.89 -15.70
CA VAL A 34 -1.57 -19.64 -15.28
C VAL A 34 -2.45 -19.07 -16.41
N VAL A 35 -1.95 -19.04 -17.65
CA VAL A 35 -2.74 -18.61 -18.81
C VAL A 35 -3.97 -19.51 -19.04
N ARG A 36 -3.82 -20.83 -18.92
CA ARG A 36 -4.96 -21.75 -19.05
C ARG A 36 -6.00 -21.53 -17.96
N TYR A 37 -5.55 -21.32 -16.72
CA TYR A 37 -6.45 -21.02 -15.61
C TYR A 37 -7.19 -19.71 -15.84
N PHE A 38 -6.49 -18.65 -16.24
CA PHE A 38 -7.10 -17.36 -16.58
C PHE A 38 -8.15 -17.47 -17.69
N ARG A 39 -7.85 -18.22 -18.77
CA ARG A 39 -8.82 -18.46 -19.86
C ARG A 39 -10.01 -19.29 -19.41
N ALA A 40 -9.79 -20.31 -18.58
CA ALA A 40 -10.88 -21.11 -18.02
C ALA A 40 -11.87 -20.25 -17.21
N LEU A 41 -11.39 -19.26 -16.44
CA LEU A 41 -12.28 -18.32 -15.75
C LEU A 41 -13.18 -17.56 -16.74
N LEU A 42 -12.62 -17.10 -17.86
CA LEU A 42 -13.39 -16.39 -18.90
C LEU A 42 -14.37 -17.32 -19.62
N ASP A 43 -13.95 -18.54 -19.95
CA ASP A 43 -14.77 -19.57 -20.59
C ASP A 43 -15.95 -19.99 -19.68
N ASP A 44 -15.73 -19.98 -18.35
CA ASP A 44 -16.75 -20.23 -17.32
C ASP A 44 -17.68 -19.01 -17.07
N GLY A 45 -17.49 -17.91 -17.82
CA GLY A 45 -18.36 -16.74 -17.82
C GLY A 45 -17.90 -15.58 -16.93
N ALA A 46 -16.65 -15.56 -16.47
CA ALA A 46 -16.10 -14.38 -15.80
C ALA A 46 -15.90 -13.23 -16.81
N GLU A 47 -16.26 -12.01 -16.41
CA GLU A 47 -16.09 -10.82 -17.24
C GLU A 47 -14.88 -9.98 -16.80
N LEU A 48 -14.08 -9.50 -17.75
CA LEU A 48 -13.06 -8.49 -17.50
C LEU A 48 -13.70 -7.12 -17.23
N LYS A 49 -13.30 -6.47 -16.14
CA LYS A 49 -13.77 -5.14 -15.74
C LYS A 49 -12.61 -4.14 -15.59
N PRO A 50 -11.89 -3.80 -16.68
CA PRO A 50 -10.90 -2.71 -16.65
C PRO A 50 -11.58 -1.35 -16.42
N ALA A 51 -10.82 -0.39 -15.91
CA ALA A 51 -11.34 0.94 -15.57
C ALA A 51 -10.96 2.02 -16.62
N GLY A 52 -9.92 1.76 -17.41
CA GLY A 52 -9.39 2.63 -18.45
C GLY A 52 -9.99 2.40 -19.84
N GLN A 53 -9.22 2.72 -20.88
CA GLN A 53 -9.65 2.65 -22.28
C GLN A 53 -10.09 1.25 -22.72
N ALA A 54 -9.50 0.19 -22.14
CA ALA A 54 -9.90 -1.19 -22.43
C ALA A 54 -11.30 -1.55 -21.88
N ARG A 55 -12.03 -0.63 -21.21
CA ARG A 55 -13.41 -0.87 -20.77
C ARG A 55 -14.34 -1.14 -21.95
N ASP A 56 -14.12 -0.47 -23.07
CA ASP A 56 -14.99 -0.56 -24.23
C ASP A 56 -14.53 -1.68 -25.20
N ASP A 57 -13.28 -2.15 -25.07
CA ASP A 57 -12.75 -3.36 -25.72
C ASP A 57 -11.80 -4.14 -24.78
N PRO A 58 -12.33 -4.98 -23.86
CA PRO A 58 -11.50 -5.70 -22.90
C PRO A 58 -10.61 -6.79 -23.52
N GLU A 59 -10.89 -7.23 -24.76
CA GLU A 59 -10.14 -8.30 -25.42
C GLU A 59 -8.69 -7.91 -25.71
N ILE A 60 -8.38 -6.61 -25.79
CA ILE A 60 -7.00 -6.12 -25.91
C ILE A 60 -6.09 -6.63 -24.77
N LEU A 61 -6.66 -6.85 -23.58
CA LEU A 61 -5.95 -7.40 -22.41
C LEU A 61 -5.76 -8.93 -22.49
N LEU A 62 -6.33 -9.61 -23.48
CA LEU A 62 -6.14 -11.04 -23.74
C LEU A 62 -4.98 -11.33 -24.70
N THR A 63 -4.35 -10.28 -25.24
CA THR A 63 -3.16 -10.40 -26.07
C THR A 63 -1.99 -10.98 -25.27
N SER A 64 -1.05 -11.63 -25.96
CA SER A 64 0.14 -12.24 -25.33
C SER A 64 0.97 -11.28 -24.47
N ARG A 65 0.82 -9.97 -24.71
CA ARG A 65 1.41 -8.86 -23.95
C ARG A 65 0.89 -8.84 -22.51
N TYR A 66 -0.42 -8.94 -22.31
CA TYR A 66 -1.07 -8.76 -20.99
C TYR A 66 -1.54 -10.06 -20.34
N LEU A 67 -1.40 -11.21 -21.01
CA LEU A 67 -1.72 -12.50 -20.40
C LEU A 67 -0.90 -12.73 -19.11
N PRO A 68 -1.55 -13.13 -17.99
CA PRO A 68 -0.86 -13.34 -16.73
C PRO A 68 0.09 -14.53 -16.82
N ARG A 69 1.21 -14.42 -16.10
CA ARG A 69 2.31 -15.38 -16.06
C ARG A 69 2.54 -15.94 -14.67
N HIS A 70 2.07 -15.24 -13.63
CA HIS A 70 2.24 -15.60 -12.22
C HIS A 70 0.91 -15.57 -11.51
N GLU A 71 0.79 -16.35 -10.44
CA GLU A 71 -0.39 -16.43 -9.59
C GLU A 71 0.03 -16.28 -8.13
N VAL A 72 -0.67 -15.42 -7.40
CA VAL A 72 -0.47 -15.21 -5.97
C VAL A 72 -1.85 -15.20 -5.31
N ALA A 73 -2.08 -16.09 -4.34
CA ALA A 73 -3.33 -16.16 -3.60
C ALA A 73 -3.16 -15.59 -2.18
N LEU A 74 -4.15 -14.83 -1.71
CA LEU A 74 -4.25 -14.37 -0.34
C LEU A 74 -5.71 -14.20 0.06
N PHE A 75 -6.10 -14.89 1.14
CA PHE A 75 -7.49 -14.93 1.62
C PHE A 75 -8.45 -15.40 0.51
N ASP A 76 -9.47 -14.60 0.20
CA ASP A 76 -10.44 -14.80 -0.86
C ASP A 76 -10.02 -14.13 -2.18
N ALA A 77 -8.81 -13.56 -2.28
CA ALA A 77 -8.30 -12.94 -3.49
C ALA A 77 -7.24 -13.79 -4.18
N THR A 78 -7.34 -13.89 -5.50
CA THR A 78 -6.26 -14.38 -6.38
C THR A 78 -5.81 -13.24 -7.28
N LEU A 79 -4.50 -12.96 -7.29
CA LEU A 79 -3.87 -12.02 -8.18
C LEU A 79 -3.15 -12.80 -9.27
N LEU A 80 -3.65 -12.69 -10.50
CA LEU A 80 -2.95 -13.19 -11.69
C LEU A 80 -2.15 -12.03 -12.26
N LEU A 81 -0.83 -12.17 -12.35
CA LEU A 81 0.08 -11.06 -12.62
C LEU A 81 0.81 -11.25 -13.94
N THR A 82 0.99 -10.18 -14.71
CA THR A 82 1.95 -10.15 -15.82
C THR A 82 3.40 -10.23 -15.31
N ASP A 83 4.35 -10.37 -16.23
CA ASP A 83 5.73 -9.99 -15.95
C ASP A 83 5.84 -8.48 -15.67
N TYR A 84 6.99 -8.04 -15.14
CA TYR A 84 7.25 -6.65 -14.80
C TYR A 84 7.37 -5.76 -16.05
N LEU A 85 6.59 -4.68 -16.06
CA LEU A 85 6.50 -3.67 -17.09
C LEU A 85 7.04 -2.32 -16.59
N PHE A 86 7.35 -1.42 -17.49
CA PHE A 86 7.68 -0.04 -17.15
C PHE A 86 7.39 0.93 -18.30
N ASP A 87 7.16 2.20 -17.98
CA ASP A 87 7.22 3.32 -18.91
C ASP A 87 8.23 4.37 -18.40
N ASP A 88 8.16 5.61 -18.87
CA ASP A 88 9.05 6.68 -18.43
C ASP A 88 8.80 7.13 -16.97
N ALA A 89 7.61 6.88 -16.43
CA ALA A 89 7.21 7.38 -15.12
C ALA A 89 7.20 6.28 -14.04
N LEU A 90 6.86 5.05 -14.40
CA LEU A 90 6.49 4.01 -13.46
C LEU A 90 6.94 2.62 -13.91
N GLY A 91 7.44 1.84 -12.96
CA GLY A 91 7.57 0.40 -13.12
C GLY A 91 6.44 -0.34 -12.39
N PHE A 92 5.78 -1.28 -13.08
CA PHE A 92 4.52 -1.87 -12.62
C PHE A 92 4.29 -3.30 -13.14
N MET A 93 3.19 -3.91 -12.72
CA MET A 93 2.60 -5.13 -13.28
C MET A 93 1.12 -4.87 -13.52
N VAL A 94 0.55 -5.49 -14.56
CA VAL A 94 -0.90 -5.61 -14.66
C VAL A 94 -1.33 -6.81 -13.81
N GLY A 95 -2.11 -6.53 -12.77
CA GLY A 95 -2.70 -7.53 -11.90
C GLY A 95 -4.18 -7.71 -12.17
N PHE A 96 -4.58 -8.93 -12.48
CA PHE A 96 -5.98 -9.32 -12.62
C PHE A 96 -6.46 -9.83 -11.26
N VAL A 97 -7.18 -8.99 -10.53
CA VAL A 97 -7.71 -9.31 -9.20
C VAL A 97 -9.01 -10.09 -9.36
N VAL A 98 -9.01 -11.31 -8.83
CA VAL A 98 -10.15 -12.22 -8.81
C VAL A 98 -10.56 -12.44 -7.37
N LEU A 99 -11.76 -12.00 -6.99
CA LEU A 99 -12.30 -12.23 -5.65
C LEU A 99 -13.23 -13.45 -5.68
N GLN A 100 -13.04 -14.38 -4.75
CA GLN A 100 -13.93 -15.52 -4.58
C GLN A 100 -15.29 -15.06 -4.07
N GLU A 101 -16.35 -15.62 -4.65
CA GLU A 101 -17.70 -15.36 -4.18
C GLU A 101 -17.95 -16.07 -2.83
N PRO A 102 -18.62 -15.45 -1.84
CA PRO A 102 -18.89 -16.06 -0.53
C PRO A 102 -19.64 -17.40 -0.57
N SER A 103 -20.25 -17.72 -1.71
CA SER A 103 -21.01 -18.97 -1.93
C SER A 103 -20.19 -20.09 -2.57
N GLY A 104 -18.87 -19.93 -2.71
CA GLY A 104 -17.99 -20.87 -3.41
C GLY A 104 -18.26 -20.95 -4.92
N LYS A 105 -19.04 -20.00 -5.46
CA LYS A 105 -19.32 -19.89 -6.88
C LYS A 105 -18.09 -19.36 -7.63
N PRO A 106 -17.98 -19.68 -8.93
CA PRO A 106 -16.95 -19.08 -9.78
C PRO A 106 -17.00 -17.55 -9.69
N ALA A 107 -15.82 -16.93 -9.68
CA ALA A 107 -15.71 -15.48 -9.70
C ALA A 107 -16.37 -14.92 -10.97
N ARG A 108 -17.26 -13.93 -10.80
CA ARG A 108 -17.99 -13.34 -11.93
C ARG A 108 -17.21 -12.25 -12.64
N HIS A 109 -16.30 -11.61 -11.92
CA HIS A 109 -15.56 -10.47 -12.43
C HIS A 109 -14.08 -10.64 -12.17
N ILE A 110 -13.30 -10.22 -13.15
CA ILE A 110 -11.85 -10.09 -13.05
C ILE A 110 -11.53 -8.61 -13.20
N HIS A 111 -10.77 -8.06 -12.25
CA HIS A 111 -10.49 -6.63 -12.17
C HIS A 111 -9.02 -6.36 -12.50
N PRO A 112 -8.69 -5.94 -13.74
CA PRO A 112 -7.35 -5.47 -14.09
C PRO A 112 -6.97 -4.23 -13.28
N ARG A 113 -5.77 -4.21 -12.71
CA ARG A 113 -5.20 -3.13 -11.89
C ARG A 113 -3.73 -2.93 -12.22
N ILE A 114 -3.24 -1.71 -12.06
CA ILE A 114 -1.81 -1.40 -12.11
C ILE A 114 -1.25 -1.52 -10.70
N ILE A 115 -0.36 -2.49 -10.52
CA ILE A 115 0.35 -2.74 -9.27
C ILE A 115 1.76 -2.21 -9.44
N TYR A 116 2.17 -1.27 -8.61
CA TYR A 116 3.45 -0.58 -8.74
C TYR A 116 4.18 -0.50 -7.41
N LYS A 117 5.45 -0.11 -7.44
CA LYS A 117 6.27 0.08 -6.25
C LYS A 117 6.89 1.47 -6.29
N ASP A 118 6.77 2.20 -5.19
CA ASP A 118 7.33 3.55 -5.04
C ASP A 118 8.63 3.56 -4.22
N SER A 119 9.11 4.75 -3.88
CA SER A 119 10.31 4.97 -3.07
C SER A 119 10.18 4.43 -1.64
N SER A 120 8.97 4.28 -1.09
CA SER A 120 8.74 3.63 0.22
C SER A 120 9.05 2.13 0.21
N LEU A 121 9.29 1.56 -0.98
CA LEU A 121 9.53 0.14 -1.25
C LEU A 121 8.35 -0.79 -0.92
N VAL A 122 7.14 -0.22 -0.86
CA VAL A 122 5.88 -0.93 -0.71
C VAL A 122 5.22 -1.08 -2.07
N TRP A 123 4.73 -2.28 -2.35
CA TRP A 123 3.86 -2.53 -3.48
C TRP A 123 2.47 -1.98 -3.19
N ARG A 124 1.98 -1.18 -4.13
CA ARG A 124 0.72 -0.45 -4.09
C ARG A 124 -0.10 -0.74 -5.33
N VAL A 125 -1.36 -0.32 -5.29
CA VAL A 125 -2.26 -0.34 -6.44
C VAL A 125 -2.66 1.07 -6.84
N ALA A 126 -2.58 1.40 -8.12
CA ALA A 126 -3.01 2.70 -8.60
C ALA A 126 -4.54 2.81 -8.59
N SER A 127 -5.05 3.93 -8.10
CA SER A 127 -6.51 4.19 -8.08
C SER A 127 -7.01 4.83 -9.39
N HIS A 128 -6.18 5.67 -10.00
CA HIS A 128 -6.40 6.39 -11.27
C HIS A 128 -5.05 6.97 -11.74
N PHE A 129 -5.04 7.68 -12.87
CA PHE A 129 -3.88 8.45 -13.31
C PHE A 129 -4.31 9.80 -13.90
N LEU A 130 -3.37 10.74 -13.98
CA LEU A 130 -3.47 12.00 -14.70
C LEU A 130 -2.36 12.02 -15.74
N HIS A 131 -2.71 12.42 -16.95
CA HIS A 131 -1.75 12.62 -18.03
C HIS A 131 -2.18 13.84 -18.85
N ASP A 132 -1.54 14.97 -18.62
CA ASP A 132 -1.68 16.14 -19.46
C ASP A 132 -0.30 16.72 -19.84
N HIS A 133 -0.30 17.92 -20.43
CA HIS A 133 0.92 18.57 -20.90
C HIS A 133 1.81 19.10 -19.75
N GLU A 134 1.28 19.14 -18.52
CA GLU A 134 1.95 19.65 -17.33
C GLU A 134 2.24 18.54 -16.31
N GLU A 135 1.40 17.50 -16.23
CA GLU A 135 1.45 16.49 -15.19
C GLU A 135 1.30 15.05 -15.73
N TYR A 136 2.22 14.18 -15.30
CA TYR A 136 2.04 12.73 -15.32
C TYR A 136 2.04 12.24 -13.87
N TRP A 137 0.87 11.83 -13.37
CA TRP A 137 0.72 11.45 -11.97
C TRP A 137 -0.16 10.21 -11.78
N ILE A 138 0.18 9.40 -10.77
CA ILE A 138 -0.57 8.21 -10.41
C ILE A 138 -1.32 8.45 -9.11
N GLY A 139 -2.62 8.19 -9.15
CA GLY A 139 -3.53 8.29 -8.02
C GLY A 139 -3.14 7.42 -6.84
N LYS A 140 -2.69 8.06 -5.75
CA LYS A 140 -2.08 7.37 -4.60
C LYS A 140 -3.03 6.95 -3.48
N GLY A 141 -4.32 7.25 -3.53
CA GLY A 141 -5.27 6.74 -2.53
C GLY A 141 -6.40 7.69 -2.21
N ASP A 142 -7.13 7.43 -1.11
CA ASP A 142 -8.17 8.30 -0.56
C ASP A 142 -7.58 9.68 -0.20
N VAL A 143 -8.43 10.63 0.18
CA VAL A 143 -8.00 11.98 0.52
C VAL A 143 -8.40 12.37 1.94
N ARG A 144 -7.63 13.28 2.53
CA ARG A 144 -7.97 13.91 3.80
C ARG A 144 -7.64 15.40 3.77
N TRP A 145 -8.43 16.18 4.49
CA TRP A 145 -8.11 17.58 4.75
C TRP A 145 -7.05 17.65 5.85
N GLU A 146 -5.95 18.33 5.55
CA GLU A 146 -4.90 18.67 6.50
C GLU A 146 -4.92 20.16 6.77
N ARG A 147 -4.86 20.51 8.05
CA ARG A 147 -4.71 21.90 8.46
C ARG A 147 -3.25 22.19 8.74
N ARG A 148 -2.72 23.16 8.00
CA ARG A 148 -1.39 23.72 8.13
C ARG A 148 -1.50 25.16 8.64
N ASP A 149 -0.37 25.81 8.88
CA ASP A 149 -0.36 27.15 9.48
C ASP A 149 -0.85 28.22 8.48
N ASP A 150 -0.74 27.94 7.19
CA ASP A 150 -1.07 28.75 6.02
C ASP A 150 -2.43 28.41 5.37
N GLY A 151 -3.07 27.29 5.74
CA GLY A 151 -4.36 26.91 5.16
C GLY A 151 -4.83 25.49 5.44
N GLU A 152 -5.92 25.10 4.78
CA GLU A 152 -6.40 23.72 4.72
C GLU A 152 -6.18 23.16 3.32
N TYR A 153 -5.50 22.01 3.25
CA TYR A 153 -5.08 21.37 2.02
C TYR A 153 -5.71 19.99 1.92
N LEU A 154 -6.19 19.63 0.74
CA LEU A 154 -6.64 18.28 0.47
C LEU A 154 -5.42 17.45 0.05
N CYS A 155 -5.08 16.44 0.82
CA CYS A 155 -3.89 15.62 0.62
C CYS A 155 -4.29 14.16 0.34
N SER A 156 -3.51 13.48 -0.51
CA SER A 156 -3.69 12.03 -0.74
C SER A 156 -3.13 11.23 0.44
N VAL A 157 -3.88 10.23 0.86
CA VAL A 157 -3.53 9.28 1.94
C VAL A 157 -2.97 8.02 1.29
N GLU A 158 -1.67 8.07 1.01
CA GLU A 158 -1.03 7.11 0.11
C GLU A 158 -1.18 5.66 0.61
N GLU A 159 -1.14 5.45 1.92
CA GLU A 159 -1.22 4.12 2.53
C GLU A 159 -2.50 3.36 2.23
N THR A 160 -3.55 4.06 1.81
CA THR A 160 -4.81 3.42 1.42
C THR A 160 -4.68 2.57 0.16
N THR A 161 -3.61 2.76 -0.62
CA THR A 161 -3.26 1.93 -1.78
C THR A 161 -2.24 0.83 -1.48
N ASN A 162 -1.73 0.72 -0.26
CA ASN A 162 -0.78 -0.33 0.10
C ASN A 162 -1.44 -1.70 -0.05
N LEU A 163 -0.85 -2.56 -0.90
CA LEU A 163 -1.23 -3.95 -0.94
C LEU A 163 -0.90 -4.62 0.40
N PRO A 164 -1.65 -5.67 0.81
CA PRO A 164 -1.40 -6.40 2.04
C PRO A 164 0.08 -6.76 2.21
N TYR A 165 0.62 -6.56 3.41
CA TYR A 165 2.03 -6.84 3.69
C TYR A 165 2.43 -8.29 3.48
N GLU A 166 1.46 -9.20 3.58
CA GLU A 166 1.56 -10.61 3.23
C GLU A 166 1.99 -10.86 1.77
N LEU A 167 1.67 -9.94 0.84
CA LEU A 167 1.97 -10.07 -0.60
C LEU A 167 3.34 -9.53 -1.00
N GLN A 168 3.98 -8.74 -0.15
CA GLN A 168 5.10 -7.88 -0.55
C GLN A 168 6.30 -8.69 -1.05
N GLY A 169 6.61 -9.80 -0.37
CA GLY A 169 7.68 -10.73 -0.77
C GLY A 169 7.40 -11.46 -2.08
N ALA A 170 6.15 -11.89 -2.30
CA ALA A 170 5.73 -12.53 -3.55
C ALA A 170 5.87 -11.57 -4.74
N LEU A 171 5.43 -10.33 -4.59
CA LEU A 171 5.55 -9.31 -5.65
C LEU A 171 7.01 -8.93 -5.92
N ASP A 172 7.84 -8.89 -4.87
CA ASP A 172 9.29 -8.74 -4.98
C ASP A 172 9.93 -9.91 -5.75
N THR A 173 9.40 -11.13 -5.62
CA THR A 173 9.85 -12.31 -6.39
C THR A 173 9.43 -12.21 -7.86
N VAL A 174 8.14 -11.93 -8.11
CA VAL A 174 7.59 -11.84 -9.48
C VAL A 174 8.29 -10.76 -10.29
N SER A 175 8.50 -9.57 -9.71
CA SER A 175 9.12 -8.43 -10.40
C SER A 175 10.55 -8.66 -10.87
N ARG A 176 11.22 -9.69 -10.34
CA ARG A 176 12.61 -10.07 -10.68
C ARG A 176 12.71 -11.34 -11.51
N SER A 177 11.58 -12.02 -11.74
CA SER A 177 11.56 -13.34 -12.39
C SER A 177 11.96 -13.29 -13.87
N LYS A 178 11.78 -12.12 -14.53
CA LYS A 178 12.04 -11.89 -15.95
C LYS A 178 12.63 -10.51 -16.20
N PRO A 179 13.30 -10.29 -17.35
CA PRO A 179 13.70 -8.96 -17.79
C PRO A 179 12.51 -8.01 -17.86
N LYS A 180 12.72 -6.76 -17.45
CA LYS A 180 11.72 -5.70 -17.53
C LYS A 180 11.36 -5.42 -18.99
N ARG A 181 10.09 -5.21 -19.29
CA ARG A 181 9.61 -4.87 -20.64
C ARG A 181 8.98 -3.48 -20.65
N ARG A 182 9.37 -2.63 -21.60
CA ARG A 182 8.74 -1.32 -21.76
C ARG A 182 7.30 -1.46 -22.28
N ASP A 183 6.37 -0.69 -21.74
CA ASP A 183 4.96 -0.73 -22.07
C ASP A 183 4.28 0.62 -21.80
N ASP A 184 4.30 1.51 -22.81
CA ASP A 184 3.79 2.88 -22.68
C ASP A 184 2.24 2.96 -22.75
N ASP A 185 1.55 1.87 -23.11
CA ASP A 185 0.10 1.85 -23.32
C ASP A 185 -0.68 1.30 -22.11
N ALA A 186 -0.04 0.46 -21.28
CA ALA A 186 -0.76 -0.37 -20.31
C ALA A 186 -1.52 0.43 -19.24
N ILE A 187 -0.98 1.59 -18.85
CA ILE A 187 -1.58 2.44 -17.82
C ILE A 187 -2.92 2.98 -18.32
N GLU A 188 -2.97 3.57 -19.52
CA GLU A 188 -4.21 4.11 -20.09
C GLU A 188 -5.25 3.02 -20.39
N LEU A 189 -4.80 1.84 -20.82
CA LEU A 189 -5.67 0.70 -21.07
C LEU A 189 -6.37 0.22 -19.78
N VAL A 190 -5.65 0.16 -18.67
CA VAL A 190 -6.11 -0.48 -17.42
C VAL A 190 -6.75 0.51 -16.44
N LEU A 191 -6.12 1.66 -16.23
CA LEU A 191 -6.53 2.66 -15.24
C LEU A 191 -7.42 3.73 -15.84
N ARG A 192 -8.30 4.26 -15.00
CA ARG A 192 -9.14 5.40 -15.35
C ARG A 192 -8.31 6.68 -15.31
N GLU A 193 -8.36 7.46 -16.38
CA GLU A 193 -7.80 8.81 -16.44
C GLU A 193 -8.71 9.79 -15.69
N GLY A 194 -8.11 10.63 -14.86
CA GLY A 194 -8.75 11.76 -14.18
C GLY A 194 -8.60 13.06 -14.95
N PRO A 195 -9.53 14.02 -14.78
CA PRO A 195 -9.29 15.40 -15.23
C PRO A 195 -8.12 16.02 -14.46
N SER A 196 -7.41 16.95 -15.12
CA SER A 196 -6.30 17.71 -14.53
C SER A 196 -6.63 18.24 -13.12
N GLY A 197 -5.65 18.12 -12.21
CA GLY A 197 -5.78 18.52 -10.80
C GLY A 197 -6.62 17.58 -9.92
N ARG A 198 -7.15 16.47 -10.45
CA ARG A 198 -7.89 15.50 -9.62
C ARG A 198 -6.94 14.68 -8.75
N ILE A 199 -7.06 14.86 -7.45
CA ILE A 199 -6.39 14.02 -6.44
C ILE A 199 -7.30 12.95 -5.83
N GLU A 200 -8.61 13.16 -5.87
CA GLU A 200 -9.56 12.24 -5.24
C GLU A 200 -9.75 10.97 -6.09
N PRO A 201 -9.66 9.77 -5.50
CA PRO A 201 -9.93 8.54 -6.22
C PRO A 201 -11.43 8.39 -6.50
N TYR A 202 -11.78 7.44 -7.37
CA TYR A 202 -13.17 7.21 -7.77
C TYR A 202 -13.96 6.39 -6.74
N ALA A 203 -15.29 6.42 -6.87
CA ALA A 203 -16.21 5.79 -5.94
C ALA A 203 -16.01 4.28 -5.78
N ASP A 204 -15.58 3.58 -6.82
CA ASP A 204 -15.26 2.15 -6.80
C ASP A 204 -14.06 1.82 -5.90
N PHE A 205 -13.13 2.77 -5.71
CA PHE A 205 -12.05 2.65 -4.73
C PHE A 205 -12.49 3.00 -3.31
N VAL A 206 -13.19 4.13 -3.14
CA VAL A 206 -13.48 4.70 -1.81
C VAL A 206 -14.70 4.09 -1.13
N ALA A 207 -15.75 3.78 -1.88
CA ALA A 207 -17.02 3.34 -1.30
C ALA A 207 -16.90 2.06 -0.45
N PRO A 208 -16.11 1.03 -0.85
CA PRO A 208 -15.84 -0.12 0.02
C PRO A 208 -15.25 0.30 1.38
N ARG A 209 -14.28 1.22 1.39
CA ARG A 209 -13.64 1.72 2.61
C ARG A 209 -14.63 2.45 3.51
N ARG A 210 -15.41 3.38 2.94
CA ARG A 210 -16.47 4.11 3.67
C ARG A 210 -17.50 3.15 4.29
N ARG A 211 -17.91 2.11 3.56
CA ARG A 211 -18.80 1.06 4.09
C ARG A 211 -18.17 0.29 5.24
N ALA A 212 -16.90 -0.09 5.12
CA ALA A 212 -16.17 -0.79 6.17
C ALA A 212 -16.00 0.09 7.42
N ALA A 213 -15.55 1.33 7.27
CA ALA A 213 -15.37 2.31 8.35
C ALA A 213 -16.69 2.72 9.05
N ALA A 214 -17.83 2.62 8.36
CA ALA A 214 -19.15 2.79 8.96
C ALA A 214 -19.59 1.58 9.81
N ARG A 215 -18.96 0.41 9.62
CA ARG A 215 -19.28 -0.82 10.35
C ARG A 215 -18.32 -1.09 11.49
N TYR A 216 -17.04 -0.86 11.27
CA TYR A 216 -15.97 -1.14 12.23
C TYR A 216 -14.88 -0.08 12.13
N ARG A 217 -14.28 0.29 13.25
CA ARG A 217 -13.19 1.27 13.31
C ARG A 217 -12.13 0.81 14.29
N ILE A 218 -10.88 0.73 13.82
CA ILE A 218 -9.72 0.43 14.66
C ILE A 218 -9.59 1.53 15.72
N ASN A 219 -9.38 1.12 16.98
CA ASN A 219 -9.32 2.05 18.13
C ASN A 219 -10.50 3.06 18.20
N GLY A 220 -11.69 2.63 17.78
CA GLY A 220 -12.87 3.50 17.74
C GLY A 220 -12.78 4.65 16.72
N GLY A 221 -11.85 4.57 15.77
CA GLY A 221 -11.59 5.63 14.79
C GLY A 221 -10.64 6.70 15.29
N ARG A 222 -9.85 6.43 16.33
CA ARG A 222 -8.80 7.32 16.84
C ARG A 222 -7.43 6.81 16.42
N ARG A 223 -6.47 7.73 16.30
CA ARG A 223 -5.07 7.42 16.00
C ARG A 223 -4.50 6.40 16.98
N VAL A 224 -3.73 5.43 16.48
CA VAL A 224 -3.02 4.41 17.28
C VAL A 224 -1.59 4.81 17.61
N ALA A 225 -1.02 5.73 16.83
CA ALA A 225 0.29 6.31 17.06
C ALA A 225 0.25 7.81 16.74
N TYR A 226 0.86 8.63 17.59
CA TYR A 226 0.81 10.10 17.46
C TYR A 226 1.98 10.80 18.16
N PHE A 227 2.30 12.00 17.73
CA PHE A 227 3.27 12.88 18.39
C PHE A 227 2.58 13.72 19.47
N LYS A 228 3.14 13.74 20.67
CA LYS A 228 2.65 14.65 21.74
C LYS A 228 3.02 16.11 21.47
N ARG A 229 4.09 16.35 20.70
CA ARG A 229 4.58 17.67 20.30
C ARG A 229 4.92 17.64 18.82
N ARG A 230 4.34 18.56 18.05
CA ARG A 230 4.62 18.71 16.60
C ARG A 230 6.11 19.01 16.41
N GLY A 231 6.73 18.37 15.40
CA GLY A 231 8.15 18.57 15.09
C GLY A 231 9.14 17.99 16.11
N ASP A 232 8.69 17.21 17.10
CA ASP A 232 9.57 16.53 18.05
C ASP A 232 9.41 15.00 17.93
N PRO A 233 10.37 14.30 17.29
CA PRO A 233 10.28 12.87 17.04
C PRO A 233 10.34 12.05 18.32
N SER A 234 10.98 12.55 19.38
CA SER A 234 11.05 11.89 20.71
C SER A 234 9.69 11.87 21.42
N SER A 235 8.74 12.68 20.96
CA SER A 235 7.40 12.80 21.51
C SER A 235 6.42 11.73 20.99
N LEU A 236 6.85 10.89 20.04
CA LEU A 236 6.06 9.78 19.50
C LEU A 236 5.54 8.87 20.62
N ARG A 237 4.25 8.55 20.60
CA ARG A 237 3.59 7.61 21.51
C ARG A 237 2.67 6.68 20.73
N PHE A 238 2.58 5.45 21.22
CA PHE A 238 1.59 4.47 20.78
C PHE A 238 0.49 4.34 21.83
N VAL A 239 -0.74 4.15 21.38
CA VAL A 239 -1.84 3.70 22.23
C VAL A 239 -1.51 2.28 22.69
N ARG A 240 -1.62 2.03 23.99
CA ARG A 240 -1.28 0.74 24.61
C ARG A 240 -1.88 -0.44 23.83
N GLY A 241 -1.04 -1.41 23.51
CA GLY A 241 -1.37 -2.60 22.73
C GLY A 241 -1.16 -2.42 21.23
N TYR A 242 -1.11 -1.21 20.70
CA TYR A 242 -0.87 -0.99 19.27
C TYR A 242 0.61 -0.83 18.92
N GLU A 243 1.49 -0.65 19.91
CA GLU A 243 2.94 -0.64 19.68
C GLU A 243 3.45 -1.93 19.00
N PRO A 244 4.44 -1.84 18.10
CA PRO A 244 5.09 -3.01 17.51
C PRO A 244 5.66 -3.94 18.59
N ASP A 245 5.36 -5.24 18.51
CA ASP A 245 5.90 -6.24 19.44
C ASP A 245 7.23 -6.79 18.89
N PHE A 246 8.34 -6.09 19.16
CA PHE A 246 9.67 -6.53 18.71
C PHE A 246 10.16 -7.82 19.39
N ALA A 247 9.53 -8.25 20.48
CA ALA A 247 9.96 -9.42 21.23
C ALA A 247 9.33 -10.72 20.71
N ARG A 248 8.05 -10.68 20.35
CA ARG A 248 7.27 -11.88 19.95
C ARG A 248 6.43 -11.64 18.70
N GLY A 249 6.46 -10.45 18.13
CA GLY A 249 5.62 -10.01 17.03
C GLY A 249 6.28 -10.06 15.66
N VAL A 250 7.59 -10.29 15.59
CA VAL A 250 8.29 -10.52 14.32
C VAL A 250 7.75 -11.80 13.69
N LEU A 251 6.99 -11.67 12.60
CA LEU A 251 6.36 -12.80 11.91
C LEU A 251 7.26 -13.37 10.82
N GLU A 252 7.87 -12.47 10.06
CA GLU A 252 8.66 -12.85 8.90
C GLU A 252 9.71 -11.80 8.60
N GLU A 253 10.69 -12.27 7.85
CA GLU A 253 11.69 -11.45 7.21
C GLU A 253 11.77 -11.84 5.73
N SER A 254 11.86 -10.85 4.86
CA SER A 254 12.14 -11.07 3.44
C SER A 254 13.29 -10.19 2.97
N ALA A 255 14.07 -10.74 2.03
CA ALA A 255 15.18 -10.04 1.41
C ALA A 255 14.77 -9.42 0.08
N SER A 256 15.34 -8.26 -0.22
CA SER A 256 15.15 -7.51 -1.46
C SER A 256 16.46 -6.77 -1.79
N THR A 257 16.52 -6.12 -2.95
CA THR A 257 17.63 -5.24 -3.31
C THR A 257 17.09 -3.94 -3.88
N SER A 258 17.73 -2.81 -3.55
CA SER A 258 17.50 -1.51 -4.17
C SER A 258 18.80 -0.76 -4.31
N ARG A 259 19.16 -0.39 -5.54
CA ARG A 259 20.30 0.50 -5.80
C ARG A 259 20.10 1.86 -5.13
N TYR A 260 18.87 2.39 -5.18
CA TYR A 260 18.50 3.67 -4.58
C TYR A 260 18.76 3.72 -3.06
N PHE A 261 18.70 2.57 -2.38
CA PHE A 261 18.98 2.47 -0.94
C PHE A 261 20.29 1.74 -0.64
N GLY A 262 21.25 1.76 -1.56
CA GLY A 262 22.61 1.26 -1.30
C GLY A 262 22.79 -0.27 -1.33
N GLY A 263 21.82 -1.04 -1.83
CA GLY A 263 21.98 -2.46 -2.11
C GLY A 263 20.98 -3.36 -1.38
N ALA A 264 21.48 -4.26 -0.52
CA ALA A 264 20.67 -5.30 0.12
C ALA A 264 19.66 -4.70 1.11
N LEU A 265 18.43 -5.19 1.04
CA LEU A 265 17.32 -4.76 1.88
C LEU A 265 16.75 -5.93 2.65
N ARG A 266 16.30 -5.64 3.87
CA ARG A 266 15.54 -6.56 4.71
C ARG A 266 14.21 -5.91 5.07
N LYS A 267 13.12 -6.67 4.91
CA LYS A 267 11.76 -6.24 5.25
C LYS A 267 11.22 -7.13 6.36
N PHE A 268 10.71 -6.52 7.42
CA PHE A 268 10.23 -7.21 8.60
C PHE A 268 8.77 -6.91 8.83
N ARG A 269 7.94 -7.96 8.85
CA ARG A 269 6.53 -7.82 9.22
C ARG A 269 6.38 -8.09 10.70
N ILE A 270 5.90 -7.08 11.42
CA ILE A 270 5.85 -7.08 12.88
C ILE A 270 4.43 -6.77 13.33
N LEU A 271 3.85 -7.67 14.13
CA LEU A 271 2.54 -7.46 14.73
C LEU A 271 2.58 -6.44 15.86
N SER A 272 1.48 -5.74 16.07
CA SER A 272 1.26 -5.00 17.31
C SER A 272 1.13 -5.94 18.51
N THR A 273 1.39 -5.41 19.71
CA THR A 273 1.30 -6.17 20.97
C THR A 273 -0.08 -6.82 21.19
N ASN A 274 -1.16 -6.15 20.79
CA ASN A 274 -2.53 -6.66 20.84
C ASN A 274 -2.92 -7.52 19.63
N ARG A 275 -2.00 -7.74 18.69
CA ARG A 275 -2.19 -8.60 17.50
C ARG A 275 -3.40 -8.22 16.64
N THR A 276 -3.71 -6.93 16.56
CA THR A 276 -4.83 -6.40 15.76
C THR A 276 -4.36 -5.73 14.46
N ILE A 277 -3.12 -5.22 14.45
CA ILE A 277 -2.50 -4.57 13.29
C ILE A 277 -1.10 -5.13 13.08
N GLN A 278 -0.51 -4.78 11.95
CA GLN A 278 0.84 -5.12 11.55
C GLN A 278 1.58 -3.92 10.97
N TYR A 279 2.89 -3.95 11.11
CA TYR A 279 3.85 -2.97 10.62
C TYR A 279 4.80 -3.63 9.62
N LEU A 280 5.28 -2.86 8.66
CA LEU A 280 6.35 -3.27 7.76
C LEU A 280 7.55 -2.35 7.99
N PHE A 281 8.55 -2.87 8.68
CA PHE A 281 9.85 -2.21 8.84
C PHE A 281 10.75 -2.57 7.68
N ILE A 282 11.54 -1.61 7.21
CA ILE A 282 12.53 -1.82 6.17
C ILE A 282 13.88 -1.37 6.69
N SER A 283 14.91 -2.20 6.46
CA SER A 283 16.30 -1.90 6.72
C SER A 283 17.09 -2.01 5.42
N SER A 284 17.88 -0.98 5.16
CA SER A 284 18.93 -0.95 4.15
C SER A 284 20.30 -0.82 4.85
N PRO A 285 21.43 -0.85 4.11
CA PRO A 285 22.74 -0.65 4.71
C PRO A 285 22.90 0.74 5.34
N THR A 286 22.11 1.72 4.89
CA THR A 286 22.24 3.13 5.28
C THR A 286 21.07 3.64 6.11
N HIS A 287 19.89 3.04 5.99
CA HIS A 287 18.67 3.58 6.61
C HIS A 287 17.77 2.49 7.18
N VAL A 288 16.90 2.88 8.10
CA VAL A 288 15.81 2.06 8.63
C VAL A 288 14.57 2.92 8.73
N TRP A 289 13.41 2.45 8.26
CA TRP A 289 12.14 3.16 8.40
C TRP A 289 10.98 2.17 8.57
N VAL A 290 9.79 2.69 8.86
CA VAL A 290 8.57 1.91 9.06
C VAL A 290 7.46 2.45 8.18
N ASN A 291 6.69 1.56 7.56
CA ASN A 291 5.54 1.93 6.73
C ASN A 291 4.24 2.00 7.55
N PRO A 292 3.22 2.69 7.04
CA PRO A 292 1.95 2.86 7.74
C PRO A 292 1.31 1.52 8.16
N PRO A 293 0.71 1.39 9.36
CA PRO A 293 0.19 0.12 9.82
C PRO A 293 -1.00 -0.37 9.00
N GLN A 294 -1.13 -1.69 8.86
CA GLN A 294 -2.28 -2.33 8.25
C GLN A 294 -3.05 -3.16 9.26
N THR A 295 -4.36 -3.31 9.07
CA THR A 295 -5.17 -4.28 9.82
C THR A 295 -4.78 -5.72 9.48
N LEU A 296 -5.32 -6.68 10.24
CA LEU A 296 -5.19 -8.12 9.98
C LEU A 296 -6.47 -8.75 9.40
N THR A 297 -7.40 -7.94 8.89
CA THR A 297 -8.68 -8.40 8.33
C THR A 297 -8.53 -9.23 7.05
N THR A 298 -9.43 -10.13 6.74
CA THR A 298 -9.29 -10.95 5.52
C THR A 298 -9.95 -10.32 4.29
N GLU A 299 -10.89 -9.39 4.48
CA GLU A 299 -11.62 -8.74 3.39
C GLU A 299 -10.72 -7.78 2.58
N LEU A 300 -10.60 -8.06 1.28
CA LEU A 300 -9.93 -7.21 0.30
C LEU A 300 -10.94 -6.60 -0.70
N SER A 301 -10.65 -5.41 -1.19
CA SER A 301 -11.45 -4.77 -2.24
C SER A 301 -11.10 -5.32 -3.63
N THR A 302 -11.82 -4.88 -4.66
CA THR A 302 -11.49 -5.17 -6.08
C THR A 302 -10.16 -4.55 -6.54
N TYR A 303 -9.49 -3.80 -5.66
CA TYR A 303 -8.13 -3.30 -5.84
C TYR A 303 -7.09 -4.14 -5.05
N ALA A 304 -7.51 -5.28 -4.48
CA ALA A 304 -6.70 -6.15 -3.63
C ALA A 304 -6.13 -5.47 -2.36
N VAL A 305 -6.66 -4.30 -1.97
CA VAL A 305 -6.27 -3.58 -0.74
C VAL A 305 -7.28 -3.79 0.36
N ARG A 306 -6.80 -3.73 1.62
CA ARG A 306 -7.63 -3.76 2.83
C ARG A 306 -8.55 -2.54 2.84
N THR A 307 -9.79 -2.73 3.26
CA THR A 307 -10.82 -1.67 3.28
C THR A 307 -10.90 -0.92 4.60
N LEU A 308 -10.20 -1.39 5.65
CA LEU A 308 -10.16 -0.75 6.95
C LEU A 308 -8.82 -0.06 7.19
N ASP A 309 -8.92 1.21 7.57
CA ASP A 309 -7.79 2.08 7.89
C ASP A 309 -7.29 1.89 9.32
N VAL A 310 -5.99 2.15 9.51
CA VAL A 310 -5.36 2.31 10.81
C VAL A 310 -4.81 3.73 10.89
N LEU A 311 -5.50 4.60 11.63
CA LEU A 311 -5.09 6.00 11.72
C LEU A 311 -3.83 6.14 12.58
N ALA A 312 -2.85 6.89 12.09
CA ALA A 312 -1.63 7.26 12.81
C ALA A 312 -1.08 8.57 12.23
N ASP A 313 -0.18 9.24 12.95
CA ASP A 313 0.51 10.42 12.42
C ASP A 313 1.48 10.00 11.30
N GLU A 314 1.38 10.66 10.14
CA GLU A 314 2.13 10.28 8.94
C GLU A 314 3.63 10.57 9.04
N ASP A 315 4.05 11.57 9.84
CA ASP A 315 5.48 11.85 10.05
C ASP A 315 6.24 10.65 10.65
N ILE A 316 5.54 9.63 11.18
CA ILE A 316 6.16 8.36 11.63
C ILE A 316 6.71 7.57 10.44
N PHE A 317 6.07 7.68 9.28
CA PHE A 317 6.23 6.79 8.13
C PHE A 317 6.97 7.43 6.96
N ILE A 318 7.71 8.50 7.22
CA ILE A 318 8.58 9.13 6.23
C ILE A 318 9.62 8.09 5.79
N PRO A 319 9.72 7.78 4.48
CA PRO A 319 10.73 6.88 3.98
C PRO A 319 12.11 7.52 4.12
N ALA A 320 13.15 6.70 4.02
CA ALA A 320 14.54 7.14 4.19
C ALA A 320 14.93 8.38 3.35
N TYR A 321 14.41 8.48 2.11
CA TYR A 321 14.53 9.68 1.28
C TYR A 321 13.15 10.18 0.88
N GLU A 322 12.90 11.48 1.08
CA GLU A 322 11.61 12.08 0.73
C GLU A 322 11.76 13.44 0.06
N TYR A 323 10.73 13.85 -0.70
CA TYR A 323 10.67 15.12 -1.40
C TYR A 323 11.02 16.30 -0.50
N HIS A 324 11.98 17.08 -0.98
CA HIS A 324 12.48 18.29 -0.34
C HIS A 324 12.89 19.29 -1.41
N ASP A 325 11.93 20.11 -1.83
CA ASP A 325 12.18 21.20 -2.76
C ASP A 325 12.93 22.32 -2.04
N VAL A 326 14.15 22.59 -2.52
CA VAL A 326 14.97 23.74 -2.13
C VAL A 326 14.83 24.78 -3.24
N ASP A 327 13.62 25.29 -3.47
CA ASP A 327 13.43 26.42 -4.38
C ASP A 327 13.93 27.72 -3.72
N ASP A 328 14.40 28.66 -4.56
CA ASP A 328 14.86 29.99 -4.15
C ASP A 328 13.74 30.87 -3.55
N ASP A 329 12.47 30.44 -3.68
CA ASP A 329 11.31 31.08 -3.04
C ASP A 329 10.85 30.27 -1.80
N PRO A 330 11.19 30.70 -0.58
CA PRO A 330 10.78 30.01 0.66
C PRO A 330 9.25 29.98 0.89
N ALA A 331 8.45 30.68 0.08
CA ALA A 331 6.99 30.61 0.13
C ALA A 331 6.40 29.34 -0.50
N ASP A 332 7.15 28.60 -1.32
CA ASP A 332 6.67 27.37 -2.00
C ASP A 332 7.51 26.12 -1.63
N SER A 333 8.24 26.13 -0.50
CA SER A 333 9.02 24.97 -0.07
C SER A 333 8.09 23.80 0.30
N ARG A 334 7.97 22.80 -0.56
CA ARG A 334 7.11 21.61 -0.36
C ARG A 334 7.88 20.44 0.28
N SER A 335 8.53 20.71 1.41
CA SER A 335 9.21 19.65 2.16
C SER A 335 8.22 18.73 2.85
N GLN A 336 8.32 17.43 2.58
CA GLN A 336 7.62 16.38 3.33
C GLN A 336 8.42 15.89 4.54
N ILE A 337 9.64 16.39 4.71
CA ILE A 337 10.48 16.15 5.89
C ILE A 337 10.22 17.26 6.92
N PRO A 338 9.96 16.94 8.21
CA PRO A 338 9.82 17.91 9.27
C PRO A 338 10.96 18.92 9.33
N ALA A 339 10.60 20.18 9.57
CA ALA A 339 11.54 21.31 9.54
C ALA A 339 12.77 21.06 10.42
N GLY A 340 13.96 21.31 9.85
CA GLY A 340 15.25 21.13 10.53
C GLY A 340 15.81 19.71 10.50
N PHE A 341 15.15 18.76 9.83
CA PHE A 341 15.62 17.36 9.74
C PHE A 341 16.01 16.90 8.34
N ALA A 342 15.80 17.70 7.30
CA ALA A 342 16.24 17.37 5.94
C ALA A 342 17.79 17.36 5.90
N GLY A 343 18.34 16.25 5.41
CA GLY A 343 19.77 16.05 5.19
C GLY A 343 20.19 16.36 3.76
N ALA A 344 21.22 15.68 3.28
CA ALA A 344 21.72 15.86 1.93
C ALA A 344 20.71 15.35 0.87
N GLN A 345 20.68 16.00 -0.29
CA GLN A 345 19.95 15.50 -1.45
C GLN A 345 20.53 14.17 -1.94
N HIS A 346 19.67 13.30 -2.45
CA HIS A 346 20.08 12.01 -3.02
C HIS A 346 20.84 12.24 -4.33
N SER A 347 21.95 11.52 -4.54
CA SER A 347 22.83 11.73 -5.71
C SER A 347 22.14 11.45 -7.05
N ASP A 348 21.25 10.45 -7.07
CA ASP A 348 20.55 10.02 -8.29
C ASP A 348 19.16 10.68 -8.42
N ASP A 349 18.68 11.38 -7.39
CA ASP A 349 17.37 12.06 -7.38
C ASP A 349 17.41 13.32 -6.50
N PRO A 350 17.87 14.46 -7.05
CA PRO A 350 18.09 15.68 -6.28
C PRO A 350 16.81 16.28 -5.67
N ALA A 351 15.62 15.90 -6.15
CA ALA A 351 14.35 16.35 -5.58
C ALA A 351 14.05 15.71 -4.22
N ARG A 352 14.81 14.69 -3.82
CA ARG A 352 14.65 13.97 -2.55
C ARG A 352 15.84 14.21 -1.63
N ALA A 353 15.57 14.45 -0.35
CA ALA A 353 16.58 14.59 0.68
C ALA A 353 16.54 13.45 1.70
N ASP A 354 17.68 13.22 2.35
CA ASP A 354 17.85 12.26 3.44
C ASP A 354 17.01 12.66 4.66
N ALA A 355 16.10 11.78 5.10
CA ALA A 355 15.25 11.98 6.27
C ALA A 355 15.77 11.24 7.53
N SER A 356 16.95 10.62 7.47
CA SER A 356 17.51 9.80 8.56
C SER A 356 17.60 10.54 9.89
N ALA A 357 17.89 11.84 9.89
CA ALA A 357 17.97 12.63 11.13
C ALA A 357 16.63 12.62 11.90
N TRP A 358 15.50 12.69 11.20
CA TRP A 358 14.18 12.56 11.80
C TRP A 358 13.91 11.11 12.23
N ILE A 359 14.14 10.18 11.31
CA ILE A 359 13.77 8.77 11.47
C ILE A 359 14.55 8.11 12.62
N GLU A 360 15.86 8.34 12.70
CA GLU A 360 16.72 7.82 13.78
C GLU A 360 16.43 8.47 15.14
N ALA A 361 15.72 9.60 15.16
CA ALA A 361 15.24 10.22 16.38
C ALA A 361 13.93 9.62 16.90
N LEU A 362 13.22 8.83 16.09
CA LEU A 362 11.99 8.14 16.49
C LEU A 362 12.31 7.01 17.50
N PRO A 363 11.66 6.98 18.68
CA PRO A 363 11.86 5.91 19.67
C PRO A 363 11.64 4.50 19.11
N VAL A 364 10.68 4.35 18.20
CA VAL A 364 10.34 3.04 17.61
C VAL A 364 11.44 2.50 16.69
N ILE A 365 12.15 3.36 15.96
CA ILE A 365 13.27 2.97 15.10
C ILE A 365 14.47 2.56 15.93
N ARG A 366 14.79 3.34 16.97
CA ARG A 366 15.86 3.00 17.93
C ARG A 366 15.61 1.65 18.60
N GLU A 367 14.38 1.40 19.03
CA GLU A 367 14.02 0.12 19.65
C GLU A 367 14.08 -1.04 18.65
N PHE A 368 13.61 -0.84 17.42
CA PHE A 368 13.71 -1.84 16.36
C PHE A 368 15.17 -2.23 16.07
N ARG A 369 16.08 -1.26 15.93
CA ARG A 369 17.52 -1.53 15.77
C ARG A 369 18.06 -2.38 16.91
N ALA A 370 17.87 -1.92 18.15
CA ALA A 370 18.42 -2.58 19.34
C ALA A 370 17.85 -3.98 19.60
N ARG A 371 16.59 -4.24 19.20
CA ARG A 371 15.89 -5.50 19.54
C ARG A 371 15.76 -6.48 18.39
N VAL A 372 15.88 -6.03 17.14
CA VAL A 372 15.69 -6.86 15.95
C VAL A 372 16.96 -6.93 15.13
N LEU A 373 17.61 -5.79 14.81
CA LEU A 373 18.79 -5.80 13.95
C LEU A 373 20.08 -6.19 14.69
N ASP A 374 20.30 -5.66 15.89
CA ASP A 374 21.55 -5.87 16.66
C ASP A 374 21.60 -7.24 17.38
N ARG A 375 20.62 -8.11 17.16
CA ARG A 375 20.59 -9.49 17.71
C ARG A 375 21.25 -10.52 16.79
N GLU A 376 21.65 -10.11 15.60
CA GLU A 376 22.44 -10.91 14.65
C GLU A 376 23.93 -10.63 14.83
#